data_AF-A0A530WW15-F1
#
_entry.id   AF-A0A530WW15-F1
#
_cell.length_a   1.000
_cell.length_b   1.000
_cell.length_c   1.000
_cell.angle_alpha   90.00
_cell.angle_beta   90.00
_cell.angle_gamma   90.00
#
_symmetry.space_group_name_H-M   'P 1'
#
loop_
_entity.id
_entity.type
_entity.pdbx_description
1 polymer ?
#
loop_
_entity_poly.entity_id
_entity_poly.type
_entity_poly.pdbx_seq_one_letter_code
_entity_poly.pdbx_strand_id
1 'polypeptide(L)'
;MFDAIFLPAIQSLSSRGLFGWVGGMFNWEQLGLLKGLSPEQVEPLLALMIDVPRLGTNGEALLAVIAHEHAQAVIDLIGRRFLHERETGDFRYEDLPHALHYLRKPLAAAPVEIVAAARRWFDADPSFSEFRGGRLIAQLFPNLEHPLYPLLYSQIEENREGIDFVLSVLRAFKGEKFLHQLLRAIVGFLPAEDELLRIVHIVIDSSGVLVGEYGGVEAQEARKALVAEWETDENEAVRAFATSFVKSADNQLAMERRRADRSIAMRKIAYEE
;
A
#
# COMPACT_ATOMS: atom_id res chain seq x y z
N MET A 1 -23.20 -15.33 -25.66
CA MET A 1 -22.04 -16.22 -25.37
C MET A 1 -21.68 -16.17 -23.89
N PHE A 2 -21.52 -14.98 -23.31
CA PHE A 2 -21.24 -14.82 -21.87
C PHE A 2 -22.31 -15.47 -20.97
N ASP A 3 -23.56 -14.99 -21.02
CA ASP A 3 -24.64 -15.47 -20.12
C ASP A 3 -25.05 -16.92 -20.36
N ALA A 4 -25.06 -17.32 -21.64
CA ALA A 4 -25.59 -18.64 -22.02
C ALA A 4 -24.58 -19.78 -21.80
N ILE A 5 -23.28 -19.48 -21.75
CA ILE A 5 -22.23 -20.51 -21.75
C ILE A 5 -21.20 -20.23 -20.68
N PHE A 6 -20.51 -19.08 -20.78
CA PHE A 6 -19.34 -18.82 -19.94
C PHE A 6 -19.71 -18.69 -18.46
N LEU A 7 -20.66 -17.81 -18.13
CA LEU A 7 -21.05 -17.56 -16.74
C LEU A 7 -21.60 -18.82 -16.05
N PRO A 8 -22.54 -19.59 -16.63
CA PRO A 8 -23.00 -20.85 -16.02
C PRO A 8 -21.89 -21.88 -15.84
N ALA A 9 -20.94 -21.96 -16.79
CA ALA A 9 -19.82 -22.89 -16.70
C ALA A 9 -18.88 -22.55 -15.54
N ILE A 10 -18.48 -21.28 -15.40
CA ILE A 10 -17.60 -20.86 -14.30
C ILE A 10 -18.30 -20.91 -12.94
N GLN A 11 -19.62 -20.68 -12.88
CA GLN A 11 -20.41 -20.88 -11.66
C GLN A 11 -20.38 -22.34 -11.22
N SER A 12 -20.62 -23.27 -12.15
CA SER A 12 -20.57 -24.71 -11.88
C SER A 12 -19.18 -25.16 -11.40
N LEU A 13 -18.12 -24.67 -12.03
CA LEU A 13 -16.74 -24.97 -11.62
C LEU A 13 -16.41 -24.38 -10.24
N SER A 14 -16.75 -23.11 -10.01
CA SER A 14 -16.46 -22.41 -8.75
C SER A 14 -17.21 -23.03 -7.57
N SER A 15 -18.45 -23.50 -7.77
CA SER A 15 -19.22 -24.24 -6.74
C SER A 15 -18.54 -25.53 -6.26
N ARG A 16 -17.57 -26.04 -7.03
CA ARG A 16 -16.77 -27.23 -6.71
C ARG A 16 -15.34 -26.88 -6.27
N GLY A 17 -15.06 -25.60 -6.01
CA GLY A 17 -13.72 -25.09 -5.68
C GLY A 17 -12.73 -25.13 -6.84
N LEU A 18 -13.21 -25.26 -8.09
CA LEU A 18 -12.36 -25.35 -9.27
C LEU A 18 -12.20 -23.96 -9.92
N PHE A 19 -11.16 -23.23 -9.52
CA PHE A 19 -10.87 -21.87 -10.01
C PHE A 19 -9.92 -21.82 -11.21
N GLY A 20 -9.60 -22.96 -11.82
CA GLY A 20 -8.69 -23.04 -12.97
C GLY A 20 -9.16 -22.25 -14.21
N TRP A 21 -10.44 -21.90 -14.29
CA TRP A 21 -11.00 -21.08 -15.35
C TRP A 21 -10.41 -19.67 -15.42
N VAL A 22 -9.88 -19.14 -14.30
CA VAL A 22 -9.18 -17.86 -14.25
C VAL A 22 -7.87 -17.91 -15.04
N GLY A 23 -7.15 -19.05 -14.97
CA GLY A 23 -5.84 -19.24 -15.57
C GLY A 23 -5.81 -19.99 -16.90
N GLY A 24 -6.91 -20.64 -17.28
CA GLY A 24 -6.96 -21.48 -18.49
C GLY A 24 -7.10 -20.72 -19.81
N MET A 25 -7.34 -19.40 -19.75
CA MET A 25 -7.56 -18.56 -20.92
C MET A 25 -6.39 -17.60 -21.10
N PHE A 26 -5.56 -17.85 -22.12
CA PHE A 26 -4.49 -16.95 -22.50
C PHE A 26 -5.09 -15.67 -23.12
N ASN A 27 -4.59 -14.50 -22.72
CA ASN A 27 -4.92 -13.19 -23.28
C ASN A 27 -6.41 -12.81 -23.24
N TRP A 28 -6.95 -12.59 -22.03
CA TRP A 28 -8.32 -12.09 -21.81
C TRP A 28 -8.70 -10.87 -22.69
N GLU A 29 -7.74 -9.97 -22.94
CA GLU A 29 -7.93 -8.79 -23.79
C GLU A 29 -8.29 -9.13 -25.25
N GLN A 30 -7.75 -10.24 -25.78
CA GLN A 30 -7.93 -10.66 -27.17
C GLN A 30 -9.23 -11.46 -27.37
N LEU A 31 -9.71 -12.14 -26.33
CA LEU A 31 -10.92 -12.97 -26.41
C LEU A 31 -12.20 -12.16 -26.61
N GLY A 32 -12.21 -10.88 -26.24
CA GLY A 32 -13.37 -9.99 -26.38
C GLY A 32 -14.60 -10.38 -25.54
N LEU A 33 -14.58 -11.55 -24.89
CA LEU A 33 -15.70 -12.13 -24.14
C LEU A 33 -16.17 -11.25 -22.98
N LEU A 34 -15.27 -10.44 -22.42
CA LEU A 34 -15.52 -9.59 -21.26
C LEU A 34 -15.69 -8.11 -21.62
N LYS A 35 -15.61 -7.75 -22.91
CA LYS A 35 -15.76 -6.35 -23.38
C LYS A 35 -17.24 -6.01 -23.56
N GLY A 36 -17.65 -4.81 -23.16
CA GLY A 36 -19.04 -4.38 -23.29
C GLY A 36 -20.04 -5.14 -22.42
N LEU A 37 -19.57 -5.83 -21.36
CA LEU A 37 -20.48 -6.45 -20.38
C LEU A 37 -21.25 -5.36 -19.64
N SER A 38 -22.53 -5.61 -19.37
CA SER A 38 -23.32 -4.71 -18.52
C SER A 38 -22.94 -4.86 -17.04
N PRO A 39 -23.23 -3.87 -16.19
CA PRO A 39 -23.01 -3.98 -14.74
C PRO A 39 -23.65 -5.24 -14.14
N GLU A 40 -24.84 -5.63 -14.62
CA GLU A 40 -25.58 -6.82 -14.18
C GLU A 40 -24.89 -8.14 -14.57
N GLN A 41 -24.10 -8.13 -15.64
CA GLN A 41 -23.30 -9.28 -16.08
C GLN A 41 -21.96 -9.37 -15.36
N VAL A 42 -21.38 -8.22 -15.00
CA VAL A 42 -20.09 -8.13 -14.30
C VAL A 42 -20.20 -8.62 -12.86
N GLU A 43 -21.24 -8.22 -12.15
CA GLU A 43 -21.36 -8.51 -10.71
C GLU A 43 -21.34 -10.02 -10.37
N PRO A 44 -22.10 -10.90 -11.05
CA PRO A 44 -22.02 -12.34 -10.81
C PRO A 44 -20.62 -12.92 -11.05
N LEU A 45 -19.88 -12.39 -12.03
CA LEU A 45 -18.50 -12.81 -12.29
C LEU A 45 -17.56 -12.36 -11.16
N LEU A 46 -17.65 -11.10 -10.73
CA LEU A 46 -16.83 -10.58 -9.64
C LEU A 46 -17.15 -11.26 -8.30
N ALA A 47 -18.40 -11.63 -8.05
CA ALA A 47 -18.78 -12.39 -6.86
C ALA A 47 -18.02 -13.73 -6.77
N LEU A 48 -17.87 -14.45 -7.89
CA LEU A 48 -17.07 -15.69 -7.93
C LEU A 48 -15.58 -15.42 -7.72
N MET A 49 -15.11 -14.24 -8.12
CA MET A 49 -13.72 -13.83 -7.94
C MET A 49 -13.39 -13.53 -6.48
N ILE A 50 -14.35 -13.51 -5.54
CA ILE A 50 -14.06 -13.42 -4.10
C ILE A 50 -13.44 -14.72 -3.60
N ASP A 51 -14.00 -15.88 -3.97
CA ASP A 51 -13.55 -17.18 -3.45
C ASP A 51 -12.27 -17.70 -4.12
N VAL A 52 -11.77 -17.03 -5.17
CA VAL A 52 -10.52 -17.40 -5.84
C VAL A 52 -9.36 -17.22 -4.86
N PRO A 53 -8.62 -18.29 -4.49
CA PRO A 53 -7.61 -18.20 -3.44
C PRO A 53 -6.44 -17.29 -3.79
N ARG A 54 -6.04 -17.27 -5.07
CA ARG A 54 -4.96 -16.42 -5.58
C ARG A 54 -5.34 -15.91 -6.96
N LEU A 55 -5.33 -14.59 -7.13
CA LEU A 55 -5.60 -13.99 -8.43
C LEU A 55 -4.48 -14.33 -9.42
N GLY A 56 -3.23 -14.19 -8.96
CA GLY A 56 -2.06 -14.30 -9.82
C GLY A 56 -2.14 -13.41 -11.07
N THR A 57 -1.22 -13.64 -11.99
CA THR A 57 -1.10 -12.86 -13.23
C THR A 57 -2.34 -12.96 -14.14
N ASN A 58 -2.97 -14.14 -14.21
CA ASN A 58 -4.11 -14.36 -15.11
C ASN A 58 -5.42 -13.79 -14.55
N GLY A 59 -5.65 -13.91 -13.23
CA GLY A 59 -6.80 -13.27 -12.60
C GLY A 59 -6.69 -11.76 -12.64
N GLU A 60 -5.49 -11.23 -12.46
CA GLU A 60 -5.22 -9.82 -12.67
C GLU A 60 -5.54 -9.38 -14.11
N ALA A 61 -5.10 -10.14 -15.12
CA ALA A 61 -5.40 -9.84 -16.53
C ALA A 61 -6.91 -9.85 -16.83
N LEU A 62 -7.67 -10.79 -16.26
CA LEU A 62 -9.13 -10.82 -16.36
C LEU A 62 -9.74 -9.55 -15.78
N LEU A 63 -9.36 -9.21 -14.54
CA LEU A 63 -9.90 -8.04 -13.85
C LEU A 63 -9.51 -6.74 -14.55
N ALA A 64 -8.34 -6.68 -15.18
CA ALA A 64 -7.91 -5.52 -15.96
C ALA A 64 -8.82 -5.25 -17.16
N VAL A 65 -9.30 -6.31 -17.84
CA VAL A 65 -10.29 -6.15 -18.94
C VAL A 65 -11.59 -5.55 -18.41
N ILE A 66 -12.07 -6.03 -17.26
CA ILE A 66 -13.30 -5.52 -16.64
C ILE A 66 -13.10 -4.07 -16.17
N ALA A 67 -11.96 -3.78 -15.55
CA ALA A 67 -11.64 -2.46 -14.98
C ALA A 67 -11.60 -1.34 -16.03
N HIS A 68 -11.41 -1.66 -17.32
CA HIS A 68 -11.47 -0.66 -18.39
C HIS A 68 -12.84 0.02 -18.54
N GLU A 69 -13.92 -0.70 -18.25
CA GLU A 69 -15.30 -0.18 -18.35
C GLU A 69 -15.97 -0.09 -16.97
N HIS A 70 -15.52 -0.91 -16.01
CA HIS A 70 -16.15 -1.10 -14.70
C HIS A 70 -15.13 -0.99 -13.56
N ALA A 71 -14.26 0.05 -13.60
CA ALA A 71 -13.22 0.28 -12.61
C ALA A 71 -13.76 0.24 -11.16
N GLN A 72 -14.87 0.92 -10.89
CA GLN A 72 -15.50 0.94 -9.57
C GLN A 72 -15.88 -0.46 -9.07
N ALA A 73 -16.43 -1.31 -9.94
CA ALA A 73 -16.82 -2.67 -9.57
C ALA A 73 -15.59 -3.53 -9.19
N VAL A 74 -14.46 -3.33 -9.87
CA VAL A 74 -13.20 -4.00 -9.54
C VAL A 74 -12.61 -3.47 -8.23
N ILE A 75 -12.70 -2.16 -7.98
CA ILE A 75 -12.31 -1.56 -6.70
C ILE A 75 -13.15 -2.15 -5.56
N ASP A 76 -14.46 -2.26 -5.74
CA ASP A 76 -15.36 -2.85 -4.74
C ASP A 76 -15.09 -4.35 -4.53
N LEU A 77 -14.74 -5.09 -5.59
CA LEU A 77 -14.26 -6.47 -5.46
C LEU A 77 -13.00 -6.55 -4.58
N ILE A 78 -12.01 -5.68 -4.78
CA ILE A 78 -10.79 -5.67 -3.96
C ILE A 78 -11.15 -5.47 -2.49
N GLY A 79 -12.05 -4.53 -2.19
CA GLY A 79 -12.57 -4.33 -0.83
C GLY A 79 -13.26 -5.57 -0.25
N ARG A 80 -14.07 -6.26 -1.05
CA ARG A 80 -14.70 -7.54 -0.65
C ARG A 80 -13.67 -8.64 -0.40
N ARG A 81 -12.60 -8.70 -1.19
CA ARG A 81 -11.51 -9.67 -0.99
C ARG A 81 -10.72 -9.39 0.29
N PHE A 82 -10.49 -8.13 0.65
CA PHE A 82 -9.91 -7.75 1.94
C PHE A 82 -10.75 -8.22 3.12
N LEU A 83 -12.08 -8.07 3.01
CA LEU A 83 -13.01 -8.53 4.03
C LEU A 83 -13.01 -10.06 4.14
N HIS A 84 -13.03 -10.76 3.01
CA HIS A 84 -13.03 -12.22 2.95
C HIS A 84 -11.77 -12.84 3.56
N GLU A 85 -10.59 -12.31 3.25
CA GLU A 85 -9.32 -12.74 3.86
C GLU A 85 -9.40 -12.62 5.40
N ARG A 86 -9.95 -11.51 5.90
CA ARG A 86 -10.11 -11.27 7.33
C ARG A 86 -11.04 -12.28 7.99
N GLU A 87 -12.20 -12.52 7.38
CA GLU A 87 -13.24 -13.38 7.94
C GLU A 87 -12.83 -14.87 7.94
N THR A 88 -12.08 -15.29 6.92
CA THR A 88 -11.62 -16.67 6.79
C THR A 88 -10.34 -16.94 7.56
N GLY A 89 -9.44 -15.97 7.66
CA GLY A 89 -8.11 -16.13 8.26
C GLY A 89 -7.22 -17.14 7.51
N ASP A 90 -7.54 -17.48 6.26
CA ASP A 90 -6.74 -18.43 5.49
C ASP A 90 -5.46 -17.77 4.98
N PHE A 91 -4.32 -18.09 5.61
CA PHE A 91 -3.00 -17.58 5.22
C PHE A 91 -2.58 -17.91 3.78
N ARG A 92 -3.28 -18.82 3.08
CA ARG A 92 -3.00 -19.17 1.69
C ARG A 92 -3.75 -18.29 0.71
N TYR A 93 -4.79 -17.61 1.18
CA TYR A 93 -5.58 -16.67 0.41
C TYR A 93 -4.77 -15.39 0.19
N GLU A 94 -4.70 -14.94 -1.05
CA GLU A 94 -4.03 -13.71 -1.46
C GLU A 94 -5.11 -12.71 -1.87
N ASP A 95 -5.39 -11.75 -1.00
CA ASP A 95 -6.40 -10.72 -1.22
C ASP A 95 -6.14 -9.87 -2.49
N LEU A 96 -4.87 -9.51 -2.71
CA LEU A 96 -4.34 -8.80 -3.88
C LEU A 96 -2.92 -9.29 -4.19
N PRO A 97 -2.54 -9.42 -5.48
CA PRO A 97 -1.16 -9.72 -5.86
C PRO A 97 -0.15 -8.77 -5.22
N HIS A 98 1.02 -9.31 -4.84
CA HIS A 98 2.10 -8.51 -4.26
C HIS A 98 2.62 -7.41 -5.22
N ALA A 99 2.53 -7.65 -6.52
CA ALA A 99 2.82 -6.67 -7.56
C ALA A 99 1.71 -6.70 -8.63
N LEU A 100 1.16 -5.53 -8.96
CA LEU A 100 0.22 -5.36 -10.05
C LEU A 100 0.94 -5.14 -11.39
N HIS A 101 0.66 -5.99 -12.37
CA HIS A 101 1.12 -5.89 -13.75
C HIS A 101 0.03 -5.32 -14.68
N TYR A 102 -1.16 -5.90 -14.68
CA TYR A 102 -2.25 -5.55 -15.59
C TYR A 102 -3.27 -4.59 -14.98
N LEU A 103 -3.57 -4.70 -13.69
CA LEU A 103 -4.54 -3.85 -13.00
C LEU A 103 -4.01 -2.45 -12.73
N ARG A 104 -2.70 -2.26 -12.72
CA ARG A 104 -2.09 -0.97 -12.41
C ARG A 104 -2.62 0.15 -13.31
N LYS A 105 -2.59 -0.06 -14.64
CA LYS A 105 -3.00 0.96 -15.61
C LYS A 105 -4.48 1.36 -15.49
N PRO A 106 -5.46 0.42 -15.53
CA PRO A 106 -6.87 0.80 -15.45
C PRO A 106 -7.24 1.38 -14.08
N LEU A 107 -6.68 0.87 -12.97
CA LEU A 107 -7.01 1.41 -11.64
C LEU A 107 -6.34 2.77 -11.36
N ALA A 108 -5.11 2.99 -11.84
CA ALA A 108 -4.44 4.30 -11.70
C ALA A 108 -5.14 5.41 -12.51
N ALA A 109 -6.00 5.07 -13.47
CA ALA A 109 -6.84 6.03 -14.18
C ALA A 109 -8.06 6.52 -13.37
N ALA A 110 -8.34 5.91 -12.21
CA ALA A 110 -9.44 6.26 -11.30
C ALA A 110 -8.91 6.65 -9.89
N PRO A 111 -8.00 7.64 -9.78
CA PRO A 111 -7.32 7.96 -8.51
C PRO A 111 -8.29 8.45 -7.41
N VAL A 112 -9.37 9.15 -7.78
CA VAL A 112 -10.36 9.67 -6.82
C VAL A 112 -11.13 8.51 -6.18
N GLU A 113 -11.57 7.56 -7.01
CA GLU A 113 -12.29 6.36 -6.61
C GLU A 113 -11.43 5.46 -5.72
N ILE A 114 -10.14 5.33 -6.06
CA ILE A 114 -9.17 4.57 -5.26
C ILE A 114 -8.98 5.20 -3.88
N VAL A 115 -8.75 6.52 -3.79
CA VAL A 115 -8.58 7.20 -2.50
C VAL A 115 -9.86 7.11 -1.66
N ALA A 116 -11.02 7.32 -2.29
CA ALA A 116 -12.31 7.19 -1.61
C ALA A 116 -12.56 5.77 -1.10
N ALA A 117 -12.20 4.74 -1.87
CA ALA A 117 -12.34 3.35 -1.44
C ALA A 117 -11.36 3.01 -0.31
N ALA A 118 -10.10 3.43 -0.42
CA ALA A 118 -9.11 3.26 0.64
C ALA A 118 -9.55 3.93 1.95
N ARG A 119 -10.15 5.13 1.87
CA ARG A 119 -10.74 5.81 3.01
C ARG A 119 -11.87 5.00 3.64
N ARG A 120 -12.82 4.49 2.84
CA ARG A 120 -13.90 3.62 3.35
C ARG A 120 -13.37 2.36 4.05
N TRP A 121 -12.33 1.74 3.51
CA TRP A 121 -11.71 0.57 4.13
C TRP A 121 -10.99 0.92 5.44
N PHE A 122 -10.34 2.08 5.50
CA PHE A 122 -9.73 2.61 6.72
C PHE A 122 -10.78 2.88 7.80
N ASP A 123 -11.85 3.60 7.46
CA ASP A 123 -12.92 3.94 8.42
C ASP A 123 -13.61 2.67 8.97
N ALA A 124 -13.69 1.62 8.16
CA ALA A 124 -14.23 0.33 8.58
C ALA A 124 -13.28 -0.46 9.49
N ASP A 125 -11.96 -0.38 9.26
CA ASP A 125 -10.94 -1.09 10.03
C ASP A 125 -9.54 -0.45 9.88
N PRO A 126 -9.16 0.48 10.77
CA PRO A 126 -7.88 1.18 10.70
C PRO A 126 -6.66 0.26 10.85
N SER A 127 -6.83 -0.91 11.50
CA SER A 127 -5.71 -1.78 11.87
C SER A 127 -5.01 -2.45 10.68
N PHE A 128 -5.66 -2.47 9.51
CA PHE A 128 -5.17 -3.13 8.30
C PHE A 128 -4.89 -2.18 7.13
N SER A 129 -5.03 -0.88 7.32
CA SER A 129 -4.96 0.08 6.21
C SER A 129 -3.60 0.14 5.54
N GLU A 130 -2.49 0.01 6.28
CA GLU A 130 -1.14 -0.01 5.70
C GLU A 130 -0.93 -1.21 4.77
N PHE A 131 -1.49 -2.38 5.12
CA PHE A 131 -1.33 -3.63 4.37
C PHE A 131 -2.33 -3.78 3.21
N ARG A 132 -3.34 -2.90 3.14
CA ARG A 132 -4.44 -2.99 2.17
C ARG A 132 -4.56 -1.75 1.30
N GLY A 133 -5.36 -0.77 1.71
CA GLY A 133 -5.59 0.47 0.95
C GLY A 133 -4.30 1.23 0.68
N GLY A 134 -3.44 1.36 1.69
CA GLY A 134 -2.11 1.95 1.55
C GLY A 134 -1.23 1.16 0.58
N ARG A 135 -1.18 -0.17 0.71
CA ARG A 135 -0.45 -1.06 -0.22
C ARG A 135 -0.94 -0.91 -1.66
N LEU A 136 -2.25 -0.90 -1.90
CA LEU A 136 -2.82 -0.70 -3.24
C LEU A 136 -2.39 0.66 -3.80
N ILE A 137 -2.55 1.73 -3.02
CA ILE A 137 -2.15 3.08 -3.41
C ILE A 137 -0.66 3.12 -3.78
N ALA A 138 0.22 2.56 -2.95
CA ALA A 138 1.66 2.53 -3.20
C ALA A 138 2.04 1.72 -4.46
N GLN A 139 1.29 0.67 -4.79
CA GLN A 139 1.50 -0.06 -6.04
C GLN A 139 1.03 0.70 -7.28
N LEU A 140 -0.05 1.48 -7.16
CA LEU A 140 -0.58 2.28 -8.27
C LEU A 140 0.26 3.53 -8.53
N PHE A 141 0.65 4.22 -7.46
CA PHE A 141 1.31 5.52 -7.46
C PHE A 141 2.58 5.51 -6.58
N PRO A 142 3.64 4.80 -7.00
CA PRO A 142 4.82 4.54 -6.18
C PRO A 142 5.60 5.79 -5.76
N ASN A 143 5.39 6.94 -6.41
CA ASN A 143 6.07 8.19 -6.09
C ASN A 143 5.09 9.33 -5.77
N LEU A 144 3.87 9.00 -5.31
CA LEU A 144 2.78 9.97 -5.10
C LEU A 144 2.49 10.84 -6.33
N GLU A 145 2.55 10.22 -7.51
CA GLU A 145 2.36 10.91 -8.78
C GLU A 145 0.99 11.64 -8.84
N HIS A 146 0.93 12.76 -9.55
CA HIS A 146 -0.32 13.50 -9.73
C HIS A 146 -1.42 12.59 -10.34
N PRO A 147 -2.66 12.62 -9.83
CA PRO A 147 -3.20 13.56 -8.84
C PRO A 147 -3.20 13.05 -7.39
N LEU A 148 -2.43 12.02 -7.04
CA LEU A 148 -2.51 11.43 -5.69
C LEU A 148 -2.09 12.39 -4.58
N TYR A 149 -0.98 13.11 -4.77
CA TYR A 149 -0.51 14.07 -3.77
C TYR A 149 -1.59 15.09 -3.32
N PRO A 150 -2.24 15.86 -4.23
CA PRO A 150 -3.27 16.80 -3.81
C PRO A 150 -4.50 16.13 -3.19
N LEU A 151 -4.84 14.89 -3.61
CA LEU A 151 -5.95 14.13 -3.00
C LEU A 151 -5.64 13.73 -1.55
N LEU A 152 -4.41 13.34 -1.24
CA LEU A 152 -4.02 13.05 0.14
C LEU A 152 -3.87 14.34 0.96
N TYR A 153 -3.34 15.40 0.34
CA TYR A 153 -3.17 16.69 1.01
C TYR A 153 -4.51 17.28 1.46
N SER A 154 -5.56 17.18 0.65
CA SER A 154 -6.90 17.67 1.04
C SER A 154 -7.48 16.91 2.24
N GLN A 155 -7.14 15.63 2.42
CA GLN A 155 -7.54 14.87 3.62
C GLN A 155 -6.86 15.41 4.88
N ILE A 156 -5.59 15.80 4.80
CA ILE A 156 -4.83 16.39 5.91
C ILE A 156 -5.47 17.71 6.36
N GLU A 157 -5.88 18.54 5.41
CA GLU A 157 -6.48 19.85 5.69
C GLU A 157 -7.89 19.74 6.31
N GLU A 158 -8.59 18.63 6.07
CA GLU A 158 -9.98 18.48 6.49
C GLU A 158 -10.12 18.32 8.00
N ASN A 159 -9.39 17.39 8.61
CA ASN A 159 -9.43 17.07 10.03
C ASN A 159 -8.32 16.10 10.45
N ARG A 160 -8.23 15.85 11.76
CA ARG A 160 -7.27 14.93 12.36
C ARG A 160 -7.45 13.49 11.88
N GLU A 161 -8.68 13.04 11.66
CA GLU A 161 -8.99 11.70 11.14
C GLU A 161 -8.45 11.53 9.71
N GLY A 162 -8.50 12.58 8.90
CA GLY A 162 -7.88 12.62 7.57
C GLY A 162 -6.36 12.55 7.64
N ILE A 163 -5.73 13.19 8.63
CA ILE A 163 -4.29 13.04 8.91
C ILE A 163 -3.96 11.57 9.25
N ASP A 164 -4.74 10.95 10.13
CA ASP A 164 -4.52 9.54 10.54
C ASP A 164 -4.64 8.59 9.34
N PHE A 165 -5.69 8.76 8.52
CA PHE A 165 -5.85 8.03 7.27
C PHE A 165 -4.61 8.18 6.36
N VAL A 166 -4.16 9.42 6.13
CA VAL A 166 -3.01 9.68 5.26
C VAL A 166 -1.75 9.06 5.82
N LEU A 167 -1.46 9.20 7.12
CA LEU A 167 -0.31 8.56 7.75
C LEU A 167 -0.35 7.03 7.57
N SER A 168 -1.53 6.43 7.66
CA SER A 168 -1.70 5.00 7.42
C SER A 168 -1.40 4.58 5.98
N VAL A 169 -1.71 5.43 4.99
CA VAL A 169 -1.32 5.24 3.59
C VAL A 169 0.19 5.40 3.41
N LEU A 170 0.79 6.44 4.01
CA LEU A 170 2.22 6.73 3.87
C LEU A 170 3.13 5.64 4.44
N ARG A 171 2.67 4.87 5.44
CA ARG A 171 3.39 3.70 5.96
C ARG A 171 3.68 2.65 4.89
N ALA A 172 2.83 2.52 3.87
CA ALA A 172 3.06 1.59 2.76
C ALA A 172 4.25 1.97 1.86
N PHE A 173 4.70 3.23 1.93
CA PHE A 173 5.81 3.77 1.13
C PHE A 173 7.17 3.67 1.82
N LYS A 174 7.27 3.10 3.03
CA LYS A 174 8.56 2.72 3.64
C LYS A 174 9.58 3.85 3.78
N GLY A 175 9.13 5.06 4.12
CA GLY A 175 9.98 6.19 4.51
C GLY A 175 10.75 6.83 3.35
N GLU A 176 10.26 6.68 2.12
CA GLU A 176 10.88 7.26 0.94
C GLU A 176 10.98 8.79 1.01
N LYS A 177 12.04 9.34 0.39
CA LYS A 177 12.37 10.77 0.48
C LYS A 177 11.23 11.70 0.03
N PHE A 178 10.45 11.30 -0.98
CA PHE A 178 9.35 12.12 -1.50
C PHE A 178 8.22 12.33 -0.49
N LEU A 179 8.15 11.55 0.59
CA LEU A 179 7.16 11.69 1.66
C LEU A 179 7.41 12.92 2.54
N HIS A 180 8.66 13.40 2.61
CA HIS A 180 9.09 14.38 3.61
C HIS A 180 8.30 15.68 3.56
N GLN A 181 7.94 16.17 2.36
CA GLN A 181 7.15 17.39 2.23
C GLN A 181 5.76 17.24 2.88
N LEU A 182 5.12 16.09 2.67
CA LEU A 182 3.79 15.80 3.20
C LEU A 182 3.84 15.56 4.70
N LEU A 183 4.84 14.81 5.19
CA LEU A 183 5.06 14.56 6.61
C LEU A 183 5.35 15.86 7.37
N ARG A 184 6.15 16.77 6.79
CA ARG A 184 6.40 18.10 7.35
C ARG A 184 5.11 18.91 7.48
N ALA A 185 4.26 18.89 6.45
CA ALA A 185 2.96 19.55 6.51
C ALA A 185 2.08 18.99 7.64
N ILE A 186 2.00 17.65 7.76
CA ILE A 186 1.27 16.97 8.83
C ILE A 186 1.73 17.44 10.21
N VAL A 187 3.05 17.47 10.48
CA VAL A 187 3.59 17.97 11.75
C VAL A 187 3.13 19.41 12.02
N GLY A 188 3.09 20.26 10.99
CA GLY A 188 2.63 21.63 11.12
C GLY A 188 1.15 21.80 11.46
N PHE A 189 0.31 20.80 11.16
CA PHE A 189 -1.13 20.78 11.49
C PHE A 189 -1.43 20.16 12.85
N LEU A 190 -0.53 19.33 13.39
CA LEU A 190 -0.74 18.60 14.64
C LEU A 190 -0.36 19.44 15.88
N PRO A 191 -1.12 19.34 16.98
CA PRO A 191 -0.69 19.85 18.28
C PRO A 191 0.61 19.19 18.78
N ALA A 192 1.38 19.90 19.60
CA ALA A 192 2.73 19.50 20.05
C ALA A 192 2.82 18.15 20.78
N GLU A 193 1.70 17.63 21.29
CA GLU A 193 1.62 16.36 22.05
C GLU A 193 0.66 15.35 21.41
N ASP A 194 0.30 15.55 20.13
CA ASP A 194 -0.57 14.62 19.44
C ASP A 194 0.14 13.27 19.22
N GLU A 195 -0.54 12.18 19.57
CA GLU A 195 -0.03 10.81 19.39
C GLU A 195 0.33 10.50 17.93
N LEU A 196 -0.28 11.18 16.94
CA LEU A 196 0.04 11.00 15.52
C LEU A 196 1.46 11.48 15.17
N LEU A 197 2.07 12.36 15.97
CA LEU A 197 3.48 12.72 15.81
C LEU A 197 4.40 11.49 15.99
N ARG A 198 4.00 10.54 16.84
CA ARG A 198 4.72 9.26 16.96
C ARG A 198 4.60 8.43 15.67
N ILE A 199 3.45 8.45 15.02
CA ILE A 199 3.25 7.77 13.73
C ILE A 199 4.07 8.45 12.63
N VAL A 200 4.14 9.78 12.60
CA VAL A 200 5.05 10.51 11.69
C VAL A 200 6.48 10.03 11.88
N HIS A 201 6.96 9.94 13.13
CA HIS A 201 8.29 9.41 13.41
C HIS A 201 8.46 7.98 12.88
N ILE A 202 7.46 7.10 13.05
CA ILE A 202 7.50 5.72 12.52
C ILE A 202 7.57 5.72 11.00
N VAL A 203 6.81 6.58 10.32
CA VAL A 203 6.84 6.65 8.84
C VAL A 203 8.22 7.09 8.35
N ILE A 204 8.81 8.13 8.93
CA ILE A 204 10.18 8.57 8.57
C ILE A 204 11.20 7.46 8.84
N ASP A 205 11.07 6.77 9.97
CA ASP A 205 12.01 5.73 10.43
C ASP A 205 11.79 4.37 9.72
N SER A 206 10.70 4.22 8.95
CA SER A 206 10.45 3.01 8.18
C SER A 206 11.41 2.90 6.99
N SER A 207 11.95 1.70 6.74
CA SER A 207 12.83 1.42 5.59
C SER A 207 12.32 0.24 4.81
N GLY A 208 12.64 0.24 3.51
CA GLY A 208 12.68 -0.96 2.71
C GLY A 208 13.81 -1.91 3.09
N VAL A 209 14.20 -2.75 2.12
CA VAL A 209 15.28 -3.72 2.32
C VAL A 209 16.60 -2.99 2.48
N LEU A 210 17.26 -3.18 3.61
CA LEU A 210 18.60 -2.67 3.88
C LEU A 210 19.63 -3.69 3.40
N VAL A 211 20.66 -3.22 2.70
CA VAL A 211 21.74 -4.06 2.15
C VAL A 211 23.05 -3.70 2.84
N GLY A 212 23.86 -4.71 3.16
CA GLY A 212 25.17 -4.52 3.77
C GLY A 212 25.15 -4.38 5.29
N GLU A 213 26.33 -4.46 5.89
CA GLU A 213 26.52 -4.46 7.36
C GLU A 213 26.22 -3.10 8.02
N TYR A 214 26.28 -2.02 7.24
CA TYR A 214 26.02 -0.65 7.68
C TYR A 214 24.73 -0.05 7.08
N GLY A 215 23.93 -0.84 6.36
CA GLY A 215 22.72 -0.32 5.68
C GLY A 215 21.75 0.40 6.62
N GLY A 216 21.62 -0.04 7.87
CA GLY A 216 20.82 0.66 8.89
C GLY A 216 21.41 1.99 9.36
N VAL A 217 22.75 2.08 9.45
CA VAL A 217 23.45 3.33 9.81
C VAL A 217 23.31 4.35 8.68
N GLU A 218 23.57 3.93 7.43
CA GLU A 218 23.45 4.78 6.24
C GLU A 218 22.02 5.30 6.04
N ALA A 219 21.02 4.42 6.18
CA ALA A 219 19.61 4.82 6.10
C ALA A 219 19.25 5.85 7.18
N GLN A 220 19.73 5.66 8.42
CA GLN A 220 19.41 6.56 9.50
C GLN A 220 20.12 7.91 9.40
N GLU A 221 21.35 7.94 8.89
CA GLU A 221 22.04 9.19 8.56
C GLU A 221 21.31 9.98 7.48
N ALA A 222 20.84 9.32 6.41
CA ALA A 222 20.10 9.96 5.34
C ALA A 222 18.80 10.60 5.84
N ARG A 223 18.01 9.88 6.66
CA ARG A 223 16.76 10.42 7.23
C ARG A 223 17.01 11.56 8.20
N LYS A 224 18.02 11.41 9.08
CA LYS A 224 18.43 12.46 10.01
C LYS A 224 18.77 13.74 9.24
N ALA A 225 19.53 13.64 8.16
CA ALA A 225 19.89 14.78 7.33
C ALA A 225 18.65 15.47 6.75
N LEU A 226 17.68 14.70 6.22
CA LEU A 226 16.44 15.25 5.65
C LEU A 226 15.55 15.95 6.69
N VAL A 227 15.48 15.43 7.93
CA VAL A 227 14.70 16.05 9.01
C VAL A 227 15.44 17.22 9.64
N ALA A 228 16.77 17.22 9.68
CA ALA A 228 17.56 18.34 10.18
C ALA A 228 17.33 19.63 9.38
N GLU A 229 16.99 19.53 8.09
CA GLU A 229 16.57 20.68 7.27
C GLU A 229 15.32 21.39 7.82
N TRP A 230 14.54 20.74 8.69
CA TRP A 230 13.32 21.29 9.28
C TRP A 230 13.56 22.08 10.58
N GLU A 231 14.78 22.08 11.14
CA GLU A 231 15.10 22.83 12.36
C GLU A 231 15.02 24.35 12.17
N THR A 232 15.07 24.82 10.92
CA THR A 232 14.93 26.23 10.53
C THR A 232 13.56 26.55 9.91
N ASP A 233 12.61 25.61 9.95
CA ASP A 233 11.25 25.82 9.41
C ASP A 233 10.55 27.00 10.09
N GLU A 234 9.65 27.69 9.41
CA GLU A 234 8.91 28.84 9.98
C GLU A 234 7.93 28.39 11.08
N ASN A 235 7.40 27.17 10.99
CA ASN A 235 6.47 26.61 11.96
C ASN A 235 7.22 26.06 13.19
N GLU A 236 6.87 26.55 14.38
CA GLU A 236 7.48 26.13 15.64
C GLU A 236 7.28 24.65 15.96
N ALA A 237 6.10 24.08 15.64
CA ALA A 237 5.82 22.66 15.84
C ALA A 237 6.75 21.79 14.98
N VAL A 238 6.99 22.22 13.74
CA VAL A 238 7.90 21.53 12.81
C VAL A 238 9.34 21.58 13.32
N ARG A 239 9.82 22.76 13.76
CA ARG A 239 11.16 22.89 14.37
C ARG A 239 11.31 22.00 15.61
N ALA A 240 10.33 22.03 16.52
CA ALA A 240 10.36 21.26 17.75
C ALA A 240 10.40 19.74 17.49
N PHE A 241 9.58 19.26 16.55
CA PHE A 241 9.60 17.89 16.09
C PHE A 241 10.96 17.51 15.51
N ALA A 242 11.53 18.35 14.64
CA ALA A 242 12.80 18.11 13.99
C ALA A 242 13.95 17.94 15.01
N THR A 243 14.07 18.85 15.97
CA THR A 243 15.08 18.77 17.03
C THR A 243 14.92 17.50 17.88
N SER A 244 13.68 17.11 18.20
CA SER A 244 13.40 15.86 18.93
C SER A 244 13.81 14.62 18.12
N PHE A 245 13.45 14.59 16.84
CA PHE A 245 13.79 13.51 15.92
C PHE A 245 15.31 13.36 15.74
N VAL A 246 16.02 14.46 15.46
CA VAL A 246 17.48 14.48 15.27
C VAL A 246 18.20 13.93 16.50
N LYS A 247 17.77 14.34 17.70
CA LYS A 247 18.31 13.83 18.97
C LYS A 247 18.04 12.32 19.16
N SER A 248 16.84 11.86 18.81
CA SER A 248 16.49 10.43 18.84
C SER A 248 17.36 9.61 17.88
N ALA A 249 17.51 10.08 16.65
CA ALA A 249 18.32 9.45 15.61
C ALA A 249 19.81 9.34 16.01
N ASP A 250 20.37 10.37 16.66
CA ASP A 250 21.75 10.32 17.17
C ASP A 250 21.96 9.20 18.21
N ASN A 251 21.01 9.03 19.13
CA ASN A 251 21.06 7.95 20.11
C ASN A 251 20.99 6.57 19.44
N GLN A 252 20.10 6.41 18.45
CA GLN A 252 19.97 5.17 17.68
C GLN A 252 21.23 4.86 16.87
N LEU A 253 21.80 5.85 16.18
CA LEU A 253 23.05 5.71 15.41
C LEU A 253 24.21 5.23 16.28
N ALA A 254 24.35 5.77 17.50
CA ALA A 254 25.37 5.32 18.45
C ALA A 254 25.20 3.85 18.86
N MET A 255 23.95 3.38 19.00
CA MET A 255 23.64 1.99 19.31
C MET A 255 23.90 1.06 18.11
N GLU A 256 23.45 1.45 16.91
CA GLU A 256 23.55 0.62 15.71
C GLU A 256 25.00 0.47 15.23
N ARG A 257 25.81 1.53 15.32
CA ARG A 257 27.26 1.44 15.04
C ARG A 257 27.96 0.43 15.95
N ARG A 258 27.69 0.47 17.26
CA ARG A 258 28.22 -0.53 18.22
C ARG A 258 27.78 -1.95 17.89
N ARG A 259 26.56 -2.13 17.36
CA ARG A 259 26.05 -3.44 16.94
C ARG A 259 26.77 -3.94 15.69
N ALA A 260 26.91 -3.08 14.67
CA ALA A 260 27.62 -3.41 13.43
C ALA A 260 29.08 -3.80 13.72
N ASP A 261 29.80 -2.99 14.51
CA ASP A 261 31.20 -3.26 14.88
C ASP A 261 31.37 -4.59 15.62
N ARG A 262 30.47 -4.93 16.54
CA ARG A 262 30.45 -6.23 17.23
C ARG A 262 30.21 -7.39 16.26
N SER A 263 29.29 -7.24 15.31
CA SER A 263 29.01 -8.26 14.30
C SER A 263 30.23 -8.54 13.42
N ILE A 264 30.95 -7.49 13.00
CA ILE A 264 32.16 -7.61 12.20
C ILE A 264 33.27 -8.30 13.00
N ALA A 265 33.49 -7.90 14.25
CA ALA A 265 34.49 -8.50 15.12
C ALA A 265 34.24 -10.00 15.33
N MET A 266 32.98 -10.41 15.59
CA MET A 266 32.61 -11.82 15.75
C MET A 266 32.84 -12.65 14.49
N ARG A 267 32.59 -12.09 13.30
CA ARG A 267 32.88 -12.79 12.03
C ARG A 267 34.37 -12.96 11.80
N LYS A 268 35.19 -11.94 12.10
CA LYS A 268 36.65 -12.05 11.97
C LYS A 268 37.21 -13.20 12.81
N ILE A 269 36.73 -13.33 14.06
CA ILE A 269 37.09 -14.46 14.94
C ILE A 269 36.69 -15.81 14.31
N ALA A 270 35.49 -15.92 13.76
CA ALA A 270 34.98 -17.16 13.17
C ALA A 270 35.63 -17.57 11.83
N TYR A 271 36.29 -16.64 11.13
CA TYR A 271 37.02 -16.92 9.87
C TYR A 271 38.54 -17.09 10.10
N GLU A 272 39.05 -16.75 11.28
CA GLU A 272 40.46 -16.92 11.68
C GLU A 272 40.70 -18.26 12.44
N GLU A 273 39.64 -19.03 12.72
CA GLU A 273 39.67 -20.46 13.13
C GLU A 273 39.42 -21.40 11.94
#